data_AF-A0A7C6YZ87-F1
#
_entry.id   AF-A0A7C6YZ87-F1
#
_cell.length_a   1.000
_cell.length_b   1.000
_cell.length_c   1.000
_cell.angle_alpha   90.00
_cell.angle_beta   90.00
_cell.angle_gamma   90.00
#
_symmetry.space_group_name_H-M   'P 1'
#
loop_
_entity.id
_entity.type
_entity.pdbx_description
1 polymer ?
#
loop_
_entity_poly.entity_id
_entity_poly.type
_entity_poly.pdbx_seq_one_letter_code
_entity_poly.pdbx_strand_id
1 'polypeptide(L)'
;MIIKQMQVYPGSNIYSHKPVIRMEIELGKLVDVPTNNIAGFNEQLIQLFLGLKEHKCSLGYAGGFIKRLYNGTYIAHVIEHLCLEMQ
;
A
#
# COMPACT_ATOMS: atom_id res chain seq x y z
N MET A 1 -10.27 4.03 -10.43
CA MET A 1 -10.13 3.14 -9.27
C MET A 1 -11.43 3.15 -8.49
N ILE A 2 -11.98 1.99 -8.17
CA ILE A 2 -13.23 1.85 -7.41
C ILE A 2 -13.02 0.78 -6.34
N ILE A 3 -13.42 1.07 -5.09
CA ILE A 3 -13.48 0.06 -4.03
C ILE A 3 -14.82 -0.67 -4.18
N LYS A 4 -14.77 -1.96 -4.52
CA LYS A 4 -15.96 -2.80 -4.72
C LYS A 4 -16.49 -3.31 -3.39
N GLN A 5 -15.59 -3.66 -2.48
CA GLN A 5 -15.93 -4.16 -1.15
C GLN A 5 -14.83 -3.77 -0.16
N MET A 6 -15.23 -3.46 1.07
CA MET A 6 -14.34 -3.33 2.22
C MET A 6 -14.97 -4.04 3.41
N GLN A 7 -14.19 -4.86 4.11
CA GLN A 7 -14.64 -5.60 5.28
C GLN A 7 -13.54 -5.63 6.34
N VAL A 8 -13.92 -5.35 7.58
CA VAL A 8 -13.02 -5.41 8.74
C VAL A 8 -13.27 -6.70 9.49
N TYR A 9 -12.21 -7.43 9.78
CA TYR A 9 -12.23 -8.62 10.62
C TYR A 9 -11.50 -8.31 11.93
N PRO A 10 -12.22 -8.14 13.07
CA PRO A 10 -11.61 -7.72 14.33
C PRO A 10 -10.88 -8.83 15.08
N GLY A 11 -10.86 -10.06 14.57
CA GLY A 11 -10.23 -11.22 15.19
C GLY A 11 -9.83 -12.28 14.15
N SER A 12 -9.47 -13.47 14.63
CA SER A 12 -9.05 -14.58 13.77
C SER A 12 -10.12 -14.91 12.73
N ASN A 13 -9.70 -15.05 11.47
CA ASN A 13 -10.54 -15.30 10.31
C ASN A 13 -9.77 -16.16 9.29
N ILE A 14 -10.38 -16.45 8.14
CA ILE A 14 -9.79 -17.32 7.11
C ILE A 14 -8.53 -16.74 6.44
N TYR A 15 -8.30 -15.43 6.53
CA TYR A 15 -7.15 -14.75 5.91
C TYR A 15 -6.00 -14.55 6.89
N SER A 16 -6.29 -14.38 8.19
CA SER A 16 -5.28 -14.12 9.23
C SER A 16 -5.79 -14.48 10.62
N HIS A 17 -4.87 -14.89 11.50
CA HIS A 17 -5.14 -15.06 12.93
C HIS A 17 -5.21 -13.73 13.70
N LYS A 18 -4.80 -12.63 13.07
CA LYS A 18 -4.82 -11.27 13.63
C LYS A 18 -5.96 -10.45 12.99
N PRO A 19 -6.37 -9.32 13.60
CA PRO A 19 -7.30 -8.39 12.98
C PRO A 19 -6.77 -7.91 11.62
N VAL A 20 -7.64 -7.85 10.61
CA VAL A 20 -7.28 -7.42 9.25
C VAL A 20 -8.42 -6.66 8.57
N ILE A 21 -8.06 -5.86 7.58
CA ILE A 21 -8.99 -5.20 6.66
C ILE A 21 -8.84 -5.88 5.29
N ARG A 22 -9.93 -6.42 4.74
CA ARG A 22 -9.98 -6.92 3.37
C ARG A 22 -10.60 -5.86 2.47
N MET A 23 -9.94 -5.55 1.37
CA MET A 23 -10.43 -4.63 0.36
C MET A 23 -10.38 -5.28 -1.02
N GLU A 24 -11.49 -5.19 -1.75
CA GLU A 24 -11.56 -5.57 -3.16
C GLU A 24 -11.61 -4.30 -4.00
N ILE A 25 -10.62 -4.13 -4.88
CA ILE A 25 -10.37 -2.86 -5.58
C ILE A 25 -10.25 -3.12 -7.07
N GLU A 26 -11.03 -2.37 -7.84
CA GLU A 26 -10.91 -2.29 -9.28
C GLU A 26 -9.98 -1.12 -9.63
N LEU A 27 -8.72 -1.41 -9.95
CA LEU A 27 -7.71 -0.39 -10.25
C LEU A 27 -7.94 0.29 -11.62
N GLY A 28 -8.52 -0.43 -12.58
CA GLY A 28 -8.68 0.04 -13.95
C GLY A 28 -7.31 0.37 -14.56
N LYS A 29 -7.19 1.53 -15.21
CA LYS A 29 -5.95 1.96 -15.88
C LYS A 29 -4.72 2.05 -14.97
N LEU A 30 -4.89 2.16 -13.66
CA LEU A 30 -3.79 2.27 -12.70
C LEU A 30 -3.09 0.93 -12.42
N VAL A 31 -3.61 -0.19 -12.92
CA VAL A 31 -3.00 -1.51 -12.70
C VAL A 31 -1.58 -1.59 -13.25
N ASP A 32 -1.32 -0.95 -14.40
CA ASP A 32 -0.02 -0.97 -15.10
C ASP A 32 0.74 0.36 -15.00
N VAL A 33 0.30 1.27 -14.12
CA VAL A 33 0.97 2.58 -13.93
C VAL A 33 1.87 2.49 -12.70
N PRO A 34 3.20 2.49 -12.88
CA PRO A 34 4.12 2.50 -11.76
C PRO A 34 4.19 3.89 -11.13
N THR A 35 4.49 3.94 -9.84
CA THR A 35 4.52 5.18 -9.02
C THR A 35 5.50 6.23 -9.55
N ASN A 36 6.63 5.82 -10.13
CA ASN A 36 7.61 6.73 -10.73
C ASN A 36 7.14 7.37 -12.05
N ASN A 37 6.05 6.90 -12.64
CA ASN A 37 5.41 7.55 -13.80
C ASN A 37 4.36 8.59 -13.39
N ILE A 38 4.07 8.73 -12.09
CA ILE A 38 3.09 9.68 -11.56
C ILE A 38 3.84 10.84 -10.90
N ALA A 39 3.89 11.98 -11.58
CA ALA A 39 4.65 13.14 -11.13
C ALA A 39 4.20 13.62 -9.73
N GLY A 40 5.16 13.73 -8.80
CA GLY A 40 4.93 14.23 -7.44
C GLY A 40 4.20 13.26 -6.49
N PHE A 41 3.80 12.08 -6.97
CA PHE A 41 3.02 11.12 -6.19
C PHE A 41 3.77 10.63 -4.95
N ASN A 42 5.03 10.22 -5.13
CA ASN A 42 5.83 9.66 -4.05
C ASN A 42 6.07 10.69 -2.94
N GLU A 43 6.40 11.92 -3.31
CA GLU A 43 6.68 13.00 -2.37
C GLU A 43 5.43 13.34 -1.55
N GLN A 44 4.29 13.50 -2.21
CA GLN A 44 3.01 13.79 -1.54
C GLN A 44 2.60 12.64 -0.61
N LEU A 45 2.73 11.39 -1.07
CA LEU A 45 2.39 10.22 -0.27
C LEU A 45 3.23 10.15 1.02
N ILE A 46 4.54 10.36 0.92
CA ILE A 46 5.47 10.29 2.06
C ILE A 46 5.24 11.46 3.04
N GLN A 47 4.87 12.64 2.53
CA GLN A 47 4.53 13.78 3.37
C GLN A 47 3.26 13.55 4.19
N LEU A 48 2.27 12.86 3.61
CA LEU A 48 1.02 12.53 4.29
C LEU A 48 1.16 11.37 5.29
N PHE A 49 2.04 10.41 5.01
CA PHE A 49 2.22 9.20 5.81
C PHE A 49 3.70 8.99 6.13
N LEU A 50 4.18 9.66 7.19
CA LEU A 50 5.59 9.65 7.57
C LEU A 50 6.08 8.26 8.01
N GLY A 51 5.21 7.40 8.56
CA GLY A 51 5.58 6.06 9.02
C GLY A 51 5.94 5.09 7.89
N LEU A 52 5.55 5.40 6.64
CA LEU A 52 5.99 4.67 5.45
C LEU A 52 7.51 4.63 5.29
N LYS A 53 8.24 5.57 5.92
CA LYS A 53 9.71 5.57 5.94
C LYS A 53 10.29 4.37 6.70
N GLU A 54 9.55 3.81 7.65
CA GLU A 54 9.97 2.63 8.41
C GLU A 54 9.51 1.32 7.77
N HIS A 55 8.61 1.39 6.78
CA HIS A 55 8.05 0.21 6.14
C HIS A 55 9.11 -0.61 5.40
N LYS A 56 9.17 -1.88 5.77
CA LYS A 56 9.97 -2.90 5.10
C LYS A 56 9.16 -3.48 3.95
N CYS A 57 9.81 -3.72 2.82
CA CYS A 57 9.23 -4.42 1.67
C CYS A 57 10.01 -5.73 1.43
N SER A 58 9.99 -6.29 0.22
CA SER A 58 10.79 -7.46 -0.18
C SER A 58 12.28 -7.34 0.11
N LEU A 59 12.79 -6.11 0.26
CA LEU A 59 14.18 -5.81 0.62
C LEU A 59 14.52 -6.11 2.10
N GLY A 60 13.52 -6.28 2.98
CA GLY A 60 13.72 -6.73 4.36
C GLY A 60 14.26 -5.69 5.35
N TYR A 61 14.57 -4.47 4.92
CA TYR A 61 15.08 -3.39 5.78
C TYR A 61 14.17 -2.15 5.78
N ALA A 62 14.26 -1.33 6.84
CA ALA A 62 13.45 -0.11 7.02
C ALA A 62 13.75 0.91 5.90
N GLY A 63 12.70 1.54 5.35
CA GLY A 63 12.83 2.38 4.16
C GLY A 63 12.94 1.60 2.85
N GLY A 64 12.88 0.27 2.91
CA GLY A 64 12.82 -0.59 1.72
C GLY A 64 11.61 -0.28 0.84
N PHE A 65 10.46 0.08 1.44
CA PHE A 65 9.29 0.53 0.68
C PHE A 65 9.53 1.86 -0.04
N ILE A 66 10.17 2.84 0.60
CA ILE A 66 10.52 4.13 -0.02
C ILE A 66 11.39 3.92 -1.27
N LYS A 67 12.40 3.05 -1.18
CA LYS A 67 13.23 2.69 -2.35
C LYS A 67 12.39 2.09 -3.48
N ARG A 68 11.37 1.28 -3.17
CA ARG A 68 10.46 0.71 -4.18
C ARG A 68 9.54 1.76 -4.81
N LEU A 69 9.06 2.74 -4.04
CA LEU A 69 8.28 3.86 -4.58
C LEU A 69 9.07 4.62 -5.66
N TYR A 70 10.33 4.95 -5.38
CA TYR A 70 11.20 5.66 -6.32
C TYR A 70 11.65 4.81 -7.51
N ASN A 71 11.88 3.50 -7.32
CA ASN A 71 12.18 2.59 -8.42
C ASN A 71 10.97 2.32 -9.33
N GLY A 72 9.76 2.67 -8.88
CA GLY A 72 8.51 2.32 -9.53
C GLY A 72 7.91 1.04 -8.95
N THR A 73 6.76 1.20 -8.30
CA THR A 73 5.90 0.10 -7.86
C THR A 73 4.45 0.37 -8.22
N TYR A 74 3.54 -0.57 -8.01
CA TYR A 74 2.14 -0.43 -8.46
C TYR A 74 1.22 0.04 -7.35
N ILE A 75 0.11 0.70 -7.72
CA ILE A 75 -0.86 1.26 -6.77
C ILE A 75 -1.44 0.21 -5.82
N ALA A 76 -1.61 -1.05 -6.26
CA ALA A 76 -2.07 -2.13 -5.38
C ALA A 76 -1.11 -2.34 -4.18
N HIS A 77 0.19 -2.32 -4.44
CA HIS A 77 1.23 -2.49 -3.43
C HIS A 77 1.36 -1.25 -2.54
N VAL A 78 1.11 -0.05 -3.09
CA VAL A 78 1.01 1.17 -2.26
C VAL A 78 -0.15 1.07 -1.28
N ILE A 79 -1.32 0.63 -1.74
CA ILE A 79 -2.51 0.49 -0.89
C ILE A 79 -2.27 -0.53 0.23
N GLU A 80 -1.58 -1.64 -0.05
CA GLU A 80 -1.19 -2.61 0.97
C GLU A 80 -0.41 -1.94 2.12
N HIS A 81 0.63 -1.16 1.80
CA HIS A 81 1.41 -0.44 2.81
C HIS A 81 0.62 0.65 3.53
N LEU A 82 -0.28 1.35 2.83
CA LEU A 82 -1.17 2.32 3.47
C LEU A 82 -2.14 1.65 4.45
N CYS A 83 -2.68 0.49 4.10
CA CYS A 83 -3.53 -0.27 5.00
C CYS A 83 -2.78 -0.68 6.28
N LEU A 84 -1.51 -1.05 6.18
CA LEU A 84 -0.68 -1.36 7.34
C LEU A 84 -0.35 -0.13 8.18
N GLU A 85 -0.10 1.02 7.56
CA GLU A 85 0.18 2.29 8.26
C GLU A 85 -1.04 2.78 9.06
N MET A 86 -2.25 2.49 8.61
CA MET A 86 -3.49 2.95 9.22
C MET A 86 -4.09 2.00 10.28
N GLN A 87 -3.50 0.81 10.47
CA GLN A 87 -3.92 -0.17 11.50
C GLN A 87 -3.40 0.19 12.88
#